data_AF-A0A9Y2MS89-F1
#
_entry.id   AF-A0A9Y2MS89-F1
#
_cell.length_a   1.000
_cell.length_b   1.000
_cell.length_c   1.000
_cell.angle_alpha   90.00
_cell.angle_beta   90.00
_cell.angle_gamma   90.00
#
_symmetry.space_group_name_H-M   'P 1'
#
loop_
_entity.id
_entity.type
_entity.pdbx_description
1 polymer ?
#
loop_
_entity_poly.entity_id
_entity_poly.type
_entity_poly.pdbx_seq_one_letter_code
_entity_poly.pdbx_strand_id
1 'polypeptide(L)'
;MTAGFGSLESGYRTGWNSYVGSLKPAPVSVAGDQQRRRAYHVAAMALHAAEDKTFRGASVAGLATPWGDVVNGGSLGDGYHRVWGRDLYQQATGLLAAGDTAQPKRMAQFLWGSQWIGSPTAGDGTTYPAGAFPRYSPVSGVAGASAQQLGYCEQLDQDADAIVLAWLTGLTDAATYAKVKVTAEHLRTSGPATTERWEEQYGRSPSSIAAEIAGLVTADAIARANGDTASATTWESTADSWLASLDS
;
A
#
# COMPACT_ATOMS: atom_id res chain seq x y z
N MET A 1 -1.17 -2.37 37.89
CA MET A 1 -1.06 -1.04 37.26
C MET A 1 -1.52 0.01 38.26
N THR A 2 -0.68 0.98 38.60
CA THR A 2 -0.90 1.96 39.71
C THR A 2 -1.14 3.40 39.25
N ALA A 3 -1.20 3.67 37.93
CA ALA A 3 -1.52 5.00 37.43
C ALA A 3 -3.02 5.28 37.54
N GLY A 4 -3.40 6.42 38.13
CA GLY A 4 -4.79 6.89 38.16
C GLY A 4 -5.26 7.40 36.79
N PHE A 5 -6.57 7.35 36.53
CA PHE A 5 -7.19 7.71 35.24
C PHE A 5 -6.68 9.03 34.65
N GLY A 6 -6.63 10.11 35.45
CA GLY A 6 -6.22 11.43 34.95
C GLY A 6 -4.78 11.47 34.42
N SER A 7 -3.87 10.67 34.98
CA SER A 7 -2.49 10.56 34.49
C SER A 7 -2.44 9.83 33.14
N LEU A 8 -3.20 8.75 32.99
CA LEU A 8 -3.30 7.99 31.75
C LEU A 8 -3.94 8.80 30.63
N GLU A 9 -5.03 9.52 30.91
CA GLU A 9 -5.69 10.39 29.94
C GLU A 9 -4.74 11.50 29.46
N SER A 10 -4.03 12.15 30.38
CA SER A 10 -3.05 13.19 30.06
C SER A 10 -1.92 12.65 29.17
N GLY A 11 -1.40 11.46 29.49
CA GLY A 11 -0.39 10.78 28.68
C GLY A 11 -0.88 10.47 27.26
N TYR A 12 -2.11 9.93 27.13
CA TYR A 12 -2.73 9.66 25.83
C TYR A 12 -2.90 10.92 24.98
N ARG A 13 -3.43 11.99 25.56
CA ARG A 13 -3.60 13.29 24.87
C ARG A 13 -2.26 13.88 24.46
N THR A 14 -1.26 13.80 25.33
CA THR A 14 0.09 14.30 25.05
C THR A 14 0.71 13.59 23.85
N GLY A 15 0.57 12.27 23.76
CA GLY A 15 1.05 11.49 22.62
C GLY A 15 0.45 11.96 21.29
N TRP A 16 -0.88 12.09 21.24
CA TRP A 16 -1.57 12.55 20.02
C TRP A 16 -1.28 14.01 19.66
N ASN A 17 -1.25 14.90 20.65
CA ASN A 17 -0.91 16.31 20.41
C ASN A 17 0.53 16.46 19.91
N SER A 18 1.45 15.62 20.40
CA SER A 18 2.84 15.60 19.93
C SER A 18 2.92 15.12 18.49
N TYR A 19 2.21 14.04 18.15
CA TYR A 19 2.14 13.54 16.78
C TYR A 19 1.55 14.58 15.83
N VAL A 20 0.36 15.10 16.11
CA VAL A 20 -0.29 16.14 15.28
C VAL A 20 0.58 17.39 15.17
N GLY A 21 1.27 17.77 16.25
CA GLY A 21 2.21 18.89 16.27
C GLY A 21 3.49 18.67 15.43
N SER A 22 3.84 17.43 15.10
CA SER A 22 4.97 17.11 14.19
C SER A 22 4.60 17.13 12.71
N LEU A 23 3.30 17.14 12.38
CA LEU A 23 2.82 17.20 11.01
C LEU A 23 2.96 18.62 10.44
N LYS A 24 2.86 18.75 9.11
CA LYS A 24 2.70 20.06 8.47
C LYS A 24 1.40 20.72 8.95
N PRO A 25 1.34 22.06 8.96
CA PRO A 25 0.09 22.77 9.18
C PRO A 25 -1.00 22.30 8.20
N ALA A 26 -2.24 22.24 8.67
CA ALA A 26 -3.37 21.91 7.81
C ALA A 26 -3.41 22.85 6.59
N PRO A 27 -3.73 22.35 5.38
CA PRO A 27 -3.66 23.15 4.17
C PRO A 27 -4.65 24.32 4.22
N VAL A 28 -4.31 25.40 3.49
CA VAL A 28 -5.11 26.64 3.46
C VAL A 28 -6.58 26.42 3.09
N SER A 29 -6.87 25.38 2.29
CA SER A 29 -8.23 24.98 1.89
C SER A 29 -9.12 24.52 3.05
N VAL A 30 -8.53 24.14 4.19
CA VAL A 30 -9.29 23.70 5.40
C VAL A 30 -8.93 24.49 6.65
N ALA A 31 -7.79 25.19 6.69
CA ALA A 31 -7.27 25.83 7.89
C ALA A 31 -8.18 26.93 8.47
N GLY A 32 -8.92 27.64 7.60
CA GLY A 32 -9.84 28.72 7.99
C GLY A 32 -11.16 28.26 8.62
N ASP A 33 -11.49 26.97 8.53
CA ASP A 33 -12.73 26.39 9.07
C ASP A 33 -12.40 25.41 10.20
N GLN A 34 -12.96 25.66 11.40
CA GLN A 34 -12.65 24.85 12.57
C GLN A 34 -13.06 23.38 12.41
N GLN A 35 -14.21 23.11 11.79
CA GLN A 35 -14.72 21.75 11.62
C GLN A 35 -13.90 21.00 10.58
N ARG A 36 -13.56 21.63 9.45
CA ARG A 36 -12.72 21.01 8.40
C ARG A 36 -11.29 20.76 8.89
N ARG A 37 -10.70 21.70 9.63
CA ARG A 37 -9.39 21.52 10.27
C ARG A 37 -9.41 20.37 11.29
N ARG A 38 -10.48 20.24 12.08
CA ARG A 38 -10.65 19.10 12.99
C ARG A 38 -10.75 17.78 12.21
N ALA A 39 -11.54 17.74 11.15
CA ALA A 39 -11.67 16.55 10.29
C ALA A 39 -10.32 16.15 9.67
N TYR A 40 -9.53 17.12 9.21
CA TYR A 40 -8.17 16.87 8.69
C TYR A 40 -7.27 16.19 9.72
N HIS A 41 -7.21 16.71 10.95
CA HIS A 41 -6.37 16.11 11.99
C HIS A 41 -6.88 14.74 12.44
N VAL A 42 -8.20 14.55 12.56
CA VAL A 42 -8.79 13.23 12.87
C VAL A 42 -8.47 12.22 11.77
N ALA A 43 -8.52 12.62 10.49
CA ALA A 43 -8.14 11.75 9.37
C ALA A 43 -6.67 11.35 9.46
N ALA A 44 -5.75 12.29 9.68
CA ALA A 44 -4.32 11.98 9.84
C ALA A 44 -4.07 11.04 11.04
N MET A 45 -4.74 11.26 12.16
CA MET A 45 -4.68 10.38 13.33
C MET A 45 -5.23 8.99 13.03
N ALA A 46 -6.31 8.86 12.25
CA ALA A 46 -6.88 7.58 11.86
C ALA A 46 -5.91 6.77 10.98
N LEU A 47 -5.27 7.42 10.00
CA LEU A 47 -4.23 6.80 9.18
C LEU A 47 -3.03 6.34 10.04
N HIS A 48 -2.59 7.20 10.97
CA HIS A 48 -1.50 6.85 11.89
C HIS A 48 -1.84 5.65 12.78
N ALA A 49 -3.08 5.59 13.28
CA ALA A 49 -3.55 4.54 14.18
C ALA A 49 -3.72 3.17 13.50
N ALA A 50 -3.79 3.12 12.17
CA ALA A 50 -3.99 1.88 11.41
C ALA A 50 -2.73 1.01 11.33
N GLU A 51 -1.55 1.54 11.68
CA GLU A 51 -0.29 0.79 11.71
C GLU A 51 -0.28 -0.22 12.86
N ASP A 52 0.06 -1.47 12.53
CA ASP A 52 0.30 -2.50 13.53
C ASP A 52 1.51 -2.14 14.41
N LYS A 53 1.39 -2.45 15.70
CA LYS A 53 2.41 -2.08 16.70
C LYS A 53 3.54 -3.11 16.83
N THR A 54 3.35 -4.31 16.30
CA THR A 54 4.35 -5.40 16.30
C THR A 54 5.09 -5.44 14.96
N PHE A 55 4.34 -5.41 13.86
CA PHE A 55 4.79 -5.39 12.47
C PHE A 55 4.68 -3.96 11.92
N ARG A 56 5.55 -3.08 12.41
CA ARG A 56 5.58 -1.67 12.02
C ARG A 56 5.70 -1.55 10.49
N GLY A 57 4.89 -0.68 9.89
CA GLY A 57 4.70 -0.55 8.45
C GLY A 57 3.46 -1.25 7.91
N ALA A 58 3.00 -2.33 8.54
CA ALA A 58 1.74 -2.98 8.17
C ALA A 58 0.56 -2.11 8.62
N SER A 59 -0.12 -1.45 7.69
CA SER A 59 -1.33 -0.68 7.99
C SER A 59 -2.55 -1.35 7.38
N VAL A 60 -3.57 -1.61 8.19
CA VAL A 60 -4.78 -2.30 7.72
C VAL A 60 -5.70 -1.34 6.96
N ALA A 61 -6.50 -1.85 6.03
CA ALA A 61 -7.46 -1.04 5.26
C ALA A 61 -8.48 -0.34 6.18
N GLY A 62 -8.91 -1.01 7.26
CA GLY A 62 -9.77 -0.43 8.28
C GLY A 62 -9.89 -1.26 9.55
N LEU A 63 -10.26 -0.61 10.65
CA LEU A 63 -10.50 -1.25 11.94
C LEU A 63 -11.97 -1.66 12.09
N ALA A 64 -12.49 -2.40 11.10
CA ALA A 64 -13.90 -2.78 11.04
C ALA A 64 -14.15 -4.11 10.32
N THR A 65 -15.32 -4.68 10.60
CA THR A 65 -15.94 -5.76 9.83
C THR A 65 -17.25 -5.20 9.26
N PRO A 66 -17.32 -4.92 7.94
CA PRO A 66 -18.55 -4.45 7.31
C PRO A 66 -19.72 -5.41 7.57
N TRP A 67 -20.89 -4.88 7.93
CA TRP A 67 -22.07 -5.65 8.35
C TRP A 67 -21.78 -6.69 9.45
N GLY A 68 -20.88 -6.34 10.38
CA GLY A 68 -20.44 -7.26 11.44
C GLY A 68 -21.53 -7.73 12.39
N ASP A 69 -22.70 -7.10 12.41
CA ASP A 69 -23.90 -7.53 13.14
C ASP A 69 -24.52 -8.82 12.61
N VAL A 70 -24.21 -9.20 11.36
CA VAL A 70 -24.68 -10.45 10.72
C VAL A 70 -23.55 -11.40 10.32
N VAL A 71 -22.29 -11.07 10.64
CA VAL A 71 -21.12 -11.93 10.38
C VAL A 71 -20.83 -12.81 11.60
N ASN A 72 -20.57 -14.11 11.38
CA ASN A 72 -20.19 -15.03 12.45
C ASN A 72 -18.78 -14.74 12.98
N GLY A 73 -18.68 -14.14 14.18
CA GLY A 73 -17.40 -13.87 14.85
C GLY A 73 -16.63 -15.10 15.35
N GLY A 74 -17.20 -16.30 15.29
CA GLY A 74 -16.54 -17.56 15.64
C GLY A 74 -15.71 -18.18 14.51
N SER A 75 -15.70 -17.58 13.32
CA SER A 75 -14.90 -18.02 12.17
C SER A 75 -13.96 -16.91 11.72
N LEU A 76 -12.80 -17.29 11.17
CA LEU A 76 -11.90 -16.32 10.55
C LEU A 76 -12.61 -15.69 9.36
N GLY A 77 -12.87 -14.39 9.44
CA GLY A 77 -13.34 -13.56 8.34
C GLY A 77 -12.28 -12.53 7.99
N ASP A 78 -12.22 -12.11 6.73
CA ASP A 78 -11.16 -11.22 6.27
C ASP A 78 -11.40 -9.75 6.60
N GLY A 79 -12.65 -9.35 6.90
CA GLY A 79 -12.98 -8.00 7.37
C GLY A 79 -12.26 -6.91 6.58
N TYR A 80 -12.02 -5.74 7.18
CA TYR A 80 -11.10 -4.73 6.63
C TYR A 80 -9.78 -4.66 7.40
N HIS A 81 -9.60 -5.53 8.39
CA HIS A 81 -8.41 -5.60 9.25
C HIS A 81 -7.30 -6.48 8.65
N ARG A 82 -7.08 -6.35 7.33
CA ARG A 82 -5.96 -6.93 6.56
C ARG A 82 -5.22 -5.80 5.85
N VAL A 83 -4.03 -6.10 5.34
CA VAL A 83 -3.22 -5.15 4.58
C VAL A 83 -3.44 -5.37 3.09
N TRP A 84 -4.19 -4.46 2.45
CA TRP A 84 -4.23 -4.32 1.00
C TRP A 84 -3.10 -3.39 0.54
N GLY A 85 -2.40 -3.76 -0.53
CA GLY A 85 -1.31 -2.95 -1.08
C GLY A 85 -1.79 -1.57 -1.53
N ARG A 86 -2.95 -1.53 -2.21
CA ARG A 86 -3.60 -0.29 -2.68
C ARG A 86 -3.98 0.62 -1.50
N ASP A 87 -4.70 0.11 -0.51
CA ASP A 87 -5.13 0.91 0.65
C ASP A 87 -3.92 1.45 1.41
N LEU A 88 -2.90 0.60 1.63
CA LEU A 88 -1.65 1.01 2.24
C LEU A 88 -0.97 2.14 1.44
N TYR A 89 -0.95 2.08 0.11
CA TYR A 89 -0.45 3.17 -0.74
C TYR A 89 -1.24 4.48 -0.57
N GLN A 90 -2.57 4.43 -0.53
CA GLN A 90 -3.41 5.62 -0.32
C GLN A 90 -3.17 6.24 1.08
N GLN A 91 -3.07 5.40 2.10
CA GLN A 91 -2.76 5.85 3.46
C GLN A 91 -1.37 6.47 3.54
N ALA A 92 -0.37 5.83 2.92
CA ALA A 92 1.01 6.31 2.91
C ALA A 92 1.14 7.66 2.19
N THR A 93 0.50 7.83 1.03
CA THR A 93 0.53 9.11 0.29
C THR A 93 -0.22 10.22 1.02
N GLY A 94 -1.32 9.91 1.72
CA GLY A 94 -2.00 10.84 2.61
C GLY A 94 -1.12 11.31 3.79
N LEU A 95 -0.38 10.38 4.40
CA LEU A 95 0.60 10.67 5.47
C LEU A 95 1.78 11.51 4.96
N LEU A 96 2.32 11.18 3.78
CA LEU A 96 3.36 11.98 3.12
C LEU A 96 2.89 13.42 2.86
N ALA A 97 1.66 13.59 2.38
CA ALA A 97 1.07 14.90 2.16
C ALA A 97 0.93 15.68 3.48
N ALA A 98 0.54 15.00 4.56
CA ALA A 98 0.46 15.58 5.91
C ALA A 98 1.84 15.88 6.54
N GLY A 99 2.93 15.36 5.95
CA GLY A 99 4.30 15.62 6.41
C GLY A 99 4.92 14.51 7.26
N ASP A 100 4.22 13.39 7.47
CA ASP A 100 4.82 12.20 8.07
C ASP A 100 5.62 11.44 7.01
N THR A 101 6.94 11.42 7.14
CA THR A 101 7.84 10.66 6.25
C THR A 101 8.28 9.33 6.85
N ALA A 102 8.15 9.17 8.16
CA ALA A 102 8.67 8.01 8.87
C ALA A 102 7.76 6.80 8.70
N GLN A 103 6.45 6.97 8.83
CA GLN A 103 5.49 5.87 8.69
C GLN A 103 5.39 5.38 7.24
N PRO A 104 5.21 6.23 6.22
CA PRO A 104 5.22 5.79 4.81
C PRO A 104 6.47 5.01 4.40
N LYS A 105 7.64 5.40 4.90
CA LYS A 105 8.89 4.64 4.66
C LYS A 105 8.82 3.22 5.26
N ARG A 106 8.28 3.06 6.47
CA ARG A 106 8.05 1.73 7.06
C ARG A 106 7.01 0.94 6.27
N MET A 107 5.98 1.60 5.76
CA MET A 107 4.95 0.98 4.92
C MET A 107 5.55 0.43 3.61
N ALA A 108 6.41 1.19 2.95
CA ALA A 108 7.18 0.71 1.79
C ALA A 108 8.08 -0.49 2.17
N GLN A 109 8.77 -0.42 3.31
CA GLN A 109 9.60 -1.52 3.82
C GLN A 109 8.77 -2.77 4.12
N PHE A 110 7.54 -2.62 4.64
CA PHE A 110 6.62 -3.73 4.85
C PHE A 110 6.20 -4.38 3.52
N LEU A 111 5.81 -3.58 2.52
CA LEU A 111 5.47 -4.10 1.19
C LEU A 111 6.62 -4.95 0.65
N TRP A 112 7.81 -4.37 0.51
CA TRP A 112 8.94 -5.07 -0.12
C TRP A 112 9.59 -6.14 0.77
N GLY A 113 9.48 -6.02 2.08
CA GLY A 113 10.13 -6.91 3.05
C GLY A 113 9.24 -8.07 3.52
N SER A 114 7.93 -7.90 3.52
CA SER A 114 6.99 -8.82 4.16
C SER A 114 5.79 -9.20 3.30
N GLN A 115 5.36 -8.34 2.36
CA GLN A 115 4.21 -8.64 1.50
C GLN A 115 4.58 -9.12 0.09
N TRP A 116 5.75 -8.72 -0.42
CA TRP A 116 6.25 -9.11 -1.73
C TRP A 116 6.50 -10.61 -1.87
N ILE A 117 6.09 -11.18 -3.00
CA ILE A 117 6.20 -12.61 -3.28
C ILE A 117 7.44 -12.89 -4.13
N GLY A 118 8.43 -13.56 -3.55
CA GLY A 118 9.68 -13.91 -4.23
C GLY A 118 9.69 -15.26 -4.94
N SER A 119 8.70 -16.10 -4.67
CA SER A 119 8.54 -17.44 -5.25
C SER A 119 7.06 -17.79 -5.31
N PRO A 120 6.63 -18.67 -6.24
CA PRO A 120 5.23 -19.08 -6.35
C PRO A 120 4.60 -19.38 -5.00
N THR A 121 3.52 -18.67 -4.66
CA THR A 121 2.87 -18.72 -3.36
C THR A 121 1.37 -18.96 -3.54
N ALA A 122 0.83 -19.95 -2.84
CA ALA A 122 -0.58 -20.31 -2.94
C ALA A 122 -1.48 -19.21 -2.34
N GLY A 123 -2.44 -18.73 -3.14
CA GLY A 123 -3.59 -17.98 -2.69
C GLY A 123 -4.85 -18.85 -2.69
N ASP A 124 -5.99 -18.28 -2.36
CA ASP A 124 -7.27 -18.99 -2.33
C ASP A 124 -7.74 -19.33 -3.75
N GLY A 125 -7.49 -20.56 -4.20
CA GLY A 125 -7.80 -20.98 -5.57
C GLY A 125 -6.90 -20.36 -6.65
N THR A 126 -5.80 -19.70 -6.26
CA THR A 126 -4.83 -19.08 -7.17
C THR A 126 -3.39 -19.39 -6.75
N THR A 127 -2.42 -19.08 -7.61
CA THR A 127 -0.99 -19.09 -7.26
C THR A 127 -0.37 -17.80 -7.75
N TYR A 128 0.09 -17.00 -6.80
CA TYR A 128 0.79 -15.75 -7.08
C TYR A 128 2.21 -16.05 -7.58
N PRO A 129 2.63 -15.49 -8.73
CA PRO A 129 3.98 -15.69 -9.25
C PRO A 129 5.02 -14.87 -8.47
N ALA A 130 6.31 -15.09 -8.77
CA ALA A 130 7.35 -14.23 -8.24
C ALA A 130 7.22 -12.81 -8.84
N GLY A 131 7.40 -11.78 -8.01
CA GLY A 131 7.18 -10.38 -8.38
C GLY A 131 5.84 -9.82 -7.94
N ALA A 132 4.86 -10.69 -7.66
CA ALA A 132 3.51 -10.31 -7.29
C ALA A 132 3.38 -9.74 -5.87
N PHE A 133 2.27 -9.07 -5.63
CA PHE A 133 1.69 -8.87 -4.30
C PHE A 133 0.34 -9.60 -4.21
N PRO A 134 0.02 -10.24 -3.07
CA PRO A 134 -1.26 -10.90 -2.88
C PRO A 134 -2.41 -9.89 -2.85
N ARG A 135 -3.67 -10.35 -3.02
CA ARG A 135 -4.88 -9.52 -2.83
C ARG A 135 -4.78 -8.67 -1.56
N TYR A 136 -4.46 -9.34 -0.46
CA TYR A 136 -4.16 -8.76 0.84
C TYR A 136 -3.24 -9.69 1.62
N SER A 137 -2.77 -9.27 2.78
CA SER A 137 -2.08 -10.16 3.74
C SER A 137 -2.49 -9.88 5.18
N PRO A 138 -2.19 -10.80 6.12
CA PRO A 138 -2.08 -10.45 7.53
C PRO A 138 -1.02 -9.35 7.75
N VAL A 139 -1.05 -8.71 8.93
CA VAL A 139 -0.03 -7.73 9.33
C VAL A 139 1.37 -8.33 9.44
N SER A 140 1.49 -9.66 9.57
CA SER A 140 2.77 -10.38 9.54
C SER A 140 3.36 -10.57 8.14
N GLY A 141 2.64 -10.17 7.09
CA GLY A 141 3.03 -10.42 5.70
C GLY A 141 2.68 -11.84 5.20
N VAL A 142 3.34 -12.27 4.12
CA VAL A 142 3.05 -13.54 3.43
C VAL A 142 3.67 -14.76 4.11
N ALA A 143 4.72 -14.57 4.91
CA ALA A 143 5.40 -15.67 5.58
C ALA A 143 4.48 -16.37 6.60
N GLY A 144 4.16 -17.64 6.36
CA GLY A 144 3.27 -18.43 7.21
C GLY A 144 1.79 -18.11 7.05
N ALA A 145 1.40 -17.23 6.11
CA ALA A 145 0.00 -16.99 5.80
C ALA A 145 -0.62 -18.20 5.08
N SER A 146 -1.88 -18.50 5.37
CA SER A 146 -2.64 -19.48 4.59
C SER A 146 -3.10 -18.88 3.25
N ALA A 147 -3.46 -19.74 2.30
CA ALA A 147 -4.04 -19.34 1.02
C ALA A 147 -5.22 -18.35 1.18
N GLN A 148 -6.14 -18.63 2.11
CA GLN A 148 -7.29 -17.78 2.42
C GLN A 148 -6.87 -16.40 2.92
N GLN A 149 -5.78 -16.32 3.68
CA GLN A 149 -5.26 -15.06 4.21
C GLN A 149 -4.56 -14.21 3.14
N LEU A 150 -4.35 -14.76 1.94
CA LEU A 150 -3.79 -14.05 0.79
C LEU A 150 -4.84 -13.75 -0.31
N GLY A 151 -6.07 -14.24 -0.16
CA GLY A 151 -7.15 -14.02 -1.12
C GLY A 151 -6.95 -14.72 -2.47
N TYR A 152 -7.91 -14.50 -3.39
CA TYR A 152 -8.06 -15.29 -4.61
C TYR A 152 -7.59 -14.61 -5.90
N CYS A 153 -7.21 -13.33 -5.87
CA CYS A 153 -6.88 -12.57 -7.07
C CYS A 153 -5.68 -11.65 -6.89
N GLU A 154 -4.85 -11.60 -7.91
CA GLU A 154 -3.84 -10.58 -8.09
C GLU A 154 -4.45 -9.34 -8.76
N GLN A 155 -3.94 -8.17 -8.40
CA GLN A 155 -4.37 -6.86 -8.84
C GLN A 155 -3.14 -6.03 -9.18
N LEU A 156 -2.89 -5.79 -10.46
CA LEU A 156 -1.63 -5.19 -10.94
C LEU A 156 -1.48 -3.70 -10.52
N ASP A 157 -2.57 -3.04 -10.12
CA ASP A 157 -2.48 -1.72 -9.48
C ASP A 157 -1.74 -1.79 -8.14
N GLN A 158 -1.91 -2.85 -7.35
CA GLN A 158 -1.21 -2.99 -6.06
C GLN A 158 0.30 -3.22 -6.24
N ASP A 159 0.67 -3.99 -7.26
CA ASP A 159 2.07 -4.21 -7.65
C ASP A 159 2.73 -2.90 -8.09
N ALA A 160 2.02 -2.13 -8.92
CA ALA A 160 2.49 -0.83 -9.40
C ALA A 160 2.59 0.20 -8.27
N ASP A 161 1.58 0.28 -7.40
CA ASP A 161 1.53 1.18 -6.24
C ASP A 161 2.71 0.91 -5.28
N ALA A 162 3.13 -0.35 -5.12
CA ALA A 162 4.31 -0.71 -4.32
C ALA A 162 5.62 -0.13 -4.88
N ILE A 163 5.76 -0.10 -6.22
CA ILE A 163 6.91 0.51 -6.91
C ILE A 163 6.86 2.04 -6.73
N VAL A 164 5.70 2.64 -6.95
CA VAL A 164 5.50 4.09 -6.77
C VAL A 164 5.83 4.50 -5.33
N LEU A 165 5.37 3.73 -4.34
CA LEU A 165 5.65 4.02 -2.94
C LEU A 165 7.13 3.87 -2.58
N ALA A 166 7.84 2.89 -3.15
CA ALA A 166 9.29 2.77 -2.97
C ALA A 166 10.02 4.04 -3.44
N TRP A 167 9.66 4.55 -4.62
CA TRP A 167 10.22 5.80 -5.13
C TRP A 167 9.89 7.00 -4.25
N LEU A 168 8.61 7.20 -3.89
CA LEU A 168 8.17 8.33 -3.06
C LEU A 168 8.83 8.36 -1.68
N THR A 169 9.28 7.22 -1.18
CA THR A 169 9.93 7.08 0.13
C THR A 169 11.45 6.96 0.05
N GLY A 170 12.03 7.00 -1.16
CA GLY A 170 13.46 6.86 -1.41
C GLY A 170 14.01 5.45 -1.12
N LEU A 171 13.14 4.43 -1.09
CA LEU A 171 13.52 3.03 -0.90
C LEU A 171 13.97 2.43 -2.25
N THR A 172 15.09 2.93 -2.77
CA THR A 172 15.55 2.64 -4.15
C THR A 172 16.96 2.04 -4.18
N ASP A 173 17.43 1.49 -3.05
CA ASP A 173 18.71 0.82 -2.94
C ASP A 173 18.77 -0.46 -3.81
N ALA A 174 19.97 -0.99 -4.05
CA ALA A 174 20.18 -2.13 -4.94
C ALA A 174 19.40 -3.40 -4.52
N ALA A 175 19.18 -3.63 -3.22
CA ALA A 175 18.43 -4.79 -2.75
C ALA A 175 16.93 -4.63 -3.00
N THR A 176 16.40 -3.42 -2.82
CA THR A 176 15.02 -3.10 -3.19
C THR A 176 14.84 -3.13 -4.70
N TYR A 177 15.79 -2.57 -5.47
CA TYR A 177 15.76 -2.59 -6.92
C TYR A 177 15.72 -4.02 -7.50
N ALA A 178 16.47 -4.97 -6.92
CA ALA A 178 16.42 -6.36 -7.35
C ALA A 178 14.98 -6.95 -7.30
N LYS A 179 14.16 -6.54 -6.32
CA LYS A 179 12.76 -6.94 -6.22
C LYS A 179 11.88 -6.14 -7.18
N VAL A 180 12.07 -4.82 -7.26
CA VAL A 180 11.39 -3.94 -8.23
C VAL A 180 11.56 -4.45 -9.65
N LYS A 181 12.76 -4.94 -10.01
CA LYS A 181 13.04 -5.50 -11.34
C LYS A 181 12.17 -6.72 -11.64
N VAL A 182 11.99 -7.61 -10.67
CA VAL A 182 11.13 -8.80 -10.83
C VAL A 182 9.66 -8.38 -10.94
N THR A 183 9.20 -7.45 -10.09
CA THR A 183 7.82 -6.94 -10.12
C THR A 183 7.52 -6.17 -11.41
N ALA A 184 8.41 -5.30 -11.88
CA ALA A 184 8.23 -4.52 -13.11
C ALA A 184 8.22 -5.43 -14.35
N GLU A 185 9.04 -6.48 -14.38
CA GLU A 185 8.99 -7.46 -15.45
C GLU A 185 7.69 -8.28 -15.40
N HIS A 186 7.25 -8.68 -14.22
CA HIS A 186 5.94 -9.34 -14.03
C HIS A 186 4.78 -8.46 -14.52
N LEU A 187 4.72 -7.19 -14.10
CA LEU A 187 3.76 -6.19 -14.60
C LEU A 187 3.76 -6.16 -16.13
N ARG A 188 4.95 -5.97 -16.74
CA ARG A 188 5.14 -5.89 -18.19
C ARG A 188 4.62 -7.12 -18.93
N THR A 189 4.80 -8.31 -18.37
CA THR A 189 4.41 -9.58 -19.02
C THR A 189 2.98 -10.01 -18.75
N SER A 190 2.38 -9.54 -17.66
CA SER A 190 1.05 -9.96 -17.21
C SER A 190 -0.04 -8.94 -17.56
N GLY A 191 0.31 -7.65 -17.59
CA GLY A 191 -0.60 -6.56 -17.94
C GLY A 191 -0.89 -6.45 -19.44
N PRO A 192 -1.78 -5.53 -19.85
CA PRO A 192 -2.47 -4.54 -19.02
C PRO A 192 -3.86 -4.99 -18.53
N ALA A 193 -4.19 -6.27 -18.66
CA ALA A 193 -5.46 -6.81 -18.20
C ALA A 193 -5.28 -7.42 -16.80
N THR A 194 -6.10 -7.00 -15.84
CA THR A 194 -6.03 -7.44 -14.45
C THR A 194 -7.41 -7.45 -13.79
N THR A 195 -7.51 -8.06 -12.61
CA THR A 195 -8.67 -7.83 -11.74
C THR A 195 -8.60 -6.37 -11.31
N GLU A 196 -9.67 -5.60 -11.55
CA GLU A 196 -9.64 -4.18 -11.23
C GLU A 196 -9.77 -3.91 -9.72
N ARG A 197 -9.60 -2.65 -9.32
CA ARG A 197 -9.47 -2.24 -7.91
C ARG A 197 -10.68 -2.54 -7.01
N TRP A 198 -11.86 -2.79 -7.59
CA TRP A 198 -13.02 -3.26 -6.83
C TRP A 198 -13.00 -4.78 -6.61
N GLU A 199 -11.99 -5.45 -7.13
CA GLU A 199 -11.68 -6.87 -6.93
C GLU A 199 -12.70 -7.83 -7.54
N GLU A 200 -13.49 -7.33 -8.49
CA GLU A 200 -14.69 -8.02 -8.99
C GLU A 200 -14.54 -8.50 -10.44
N GLN A 201 -13.94 -7.70 -11.31
CA GLN A 201 -13.92 -7.95 -12.75
C GLN A 201 -12.50 -7.99 -13.29
N TYR A 202 -12.22 -8.96 -14.17
CA TYR A 202 -10.95 -9.05 -14.89
C TYR A 202 -11.07 -8.39 -16.27
N GLY A 203 -10.11 -7.55 -16.62
CA GLY A 203 -10.03 -6.95 -17.95
C GLY A 203 -9.12 -5.74 -18.02
N ARG A 204 -9.26 -4.95 -19.08
CA ARG A 204 -8.53 -3.69 -19.28
C ARG A 204 -9.25 -2.57 -18.53
N SER A 205 -8.78 -2.26 -17.32
CA SER A 205 -9.35 -1.20 -16.47
C SER A 205 -8.55 0.09 -16.62
N PRO A 206 -9.18 1.23 -16.98
CA PRO A 206 -8.47 2.52 -17.03
C PRO A 206 -7.80 2.88 -15.70
N SER A 207 -8.40 2.49 -14.57
CA SER A 207 -7.80 2.73 -13.25
C SER A 207 -6.54 1.91 -13.03
N SER A 208 -6.58 0.62 -13.37
CA SER A 208 -5.43 -0.27 -13.17
C SER A 208 -4.32 0.05 -14.17
N ILE A 209 -4.65 0.28 -15.44
CA ILE A 209 -3.68 0.64 -16.48
C ILE A 209 -2.96 1.96 -16.15
N ALA A 210 -3.67 2.94 -15.58
CA ALA A 210 -3.03 4.18 -15.12
C ALA A 210 -1.99 3.91 -14.02
N ALA A 211 -2.30 3.03 -13.06
CA ALA A 211 -1.36 2.62 -12.02
C ALA A 211 -0.18 1.85 -12.64
N GLU A 212 -0.46 0.87 -13.49
CA GLU A 212 0.56 0.04 -14.17
C GLU A 212 1.54 0.89 -15.01
N ILE A 213 1.06 1.88 -15.76
CA ILE A 213 1.89 2.85 -16.49
C ILE A 213 2.76 3.63 -15.51
N ALA A 214 2.17 4.20 -14.44
CA ALA A 214 2.93 4.96 -13.44
C ALA A 214 3.98 4.08 -12.73
N GLY A 215 3.65 2.82 -12.46
CA GLY A 215 4.54 1.82 -11.87
C GLY A 215 5.72 1.51 -12.78
N LEU A 216 5.48 1.24 -14.07
CA LEU A 216 6.56 0.98 -15.05
C LEU A 216 7.47 2.18 -15.26
N VAL A 217 6.91 3.39 -15.38
CA VAL A 217 7.71 4.62 -15.48
C VAL A 217 8.53 4.85 -14.21
N THR A 218 7.93 4.59 -13.05
CA THR A 218 8.68 4.70 -11.79
C THR A 218 9.77 3.64 -11.66
N ALA A 219 9.51 2.41 -12.12
CA ALA A 219 10.50 1.34 -12.17
C ALA A 219 11.67 1.71 -13.08
N ASP A 220 11.41 2.36 -14.22
CA ASP A 220 12.45 2.85 -15.11
C ASP A 220 13.38 3.85 -14.39
N ALA A 221 12.82 4.76 -13.60
CA ALA A 221 13.59 5.78 -12.90
C ALA A 221 14.49 5.14 -11.83
N ILE A 222 13.95 4.14 -11.10
CA ILE A 222 14.71 3.34 -10.13
C ILE A 222 15.82 2.55 -10.84
N ALA A 223 15.53 1.93 -12.00
CA ALA A 223 16.51 1.17 -12.76
C ALA A 223 17.66 2.04 -13.28
N ARG A 224 17.36 3.24 -13.82
CA ARG A 224 18.38 4.21 -14.24
C ARG A 224 19.28 4.62 -13.08
N ALA A 225 18.70 4.88 -11.91
CA ALA A 225 19.46 5.19 -10.69
C ALA A 225 20.36 4.02 -10.22
N ASN A 226 20.01 2.78 -10.58
CA ASN A 226 20.79 1.57 -10.30
C ASN A 226 21.66 1.11 -11.49
N GLY A 227 21.79 1.91 -12.56
CA GLY A 227 22.65 1.63 -13.72
C GLY A 227 22.09 0.64 -14.74
N ASP A 228 20.82 0.24 -14.64
CA ASP A 228 20.16 -0.71 -15.54
C ASP A 228 19.32 0.01 -16.60
N THR A 229 20.00 0.66 -17.54
CA THR A 229 19.34 1.43 -18.61
C THR A 229 18.58 0.56 -19.59
N ALA A 230 18.93 -0.73 -19.71
CA ALA A 230 18.29 -1.66 -20.62
C ALA A 230 16.88 -2.03 -20.14
N SER A 231 16.74 -2.42 -18.86
CA SER A 231 15.42 -2.65 -18.27
C SER A 231 14.58 -1.38 -18.26
N ALA A 232 15.17 -0.22 -17.91
CA ALA A 232 14.47 1.06 -17.92
C ALA A 232 13.83 1.38 -19.29
N THR A 233 14.61 1.27 -20.37
CA THR A 233 14.11 1.54 -21.74
C THR A 233 12.98 0.58 -22.13
N THR A 234 13.06 -0.68 -21.69
CA THR A 234 12.04 -1.70 -22.00
C THR A 234 10.71 -1.39 -21.30
N TRP A 235 10.75 -0.97 -20.05
CA TRP A 235 9.55 -0.64 -19.27
C TRP A 235 8.93 0.69 -19.73
N GLU A 236 9.74 1.71 -20.01
CA GLU A 236 9.30 2.97 -20.61
C GLU A 236 8.57 2.73 -21.94
N SER A 237 9.16 1.94 -22.84
CA SER A 237 8.52 1.59 -24.11
C SER A 237 7.21 0.82 -23.95
N THR A 238 7.08 0.00 -22.89
CA THR A 238 5.82 -0.70 -22.60
C THR A 238 4.76 0.27 -22.10
N ALA A 239 5.13 1.16 -21.18
CA ALA A 239 4.25 2.20 -20.65
C ALA A 239 3.72 3.11 -21.76
N ASP A 240 4.59 3.56 -22.69
CA ASP A 240 4.20 4.38 -23.85
C ASP A 240 3.22 3.63 -24.77
N SER A 241 3.47 2.34 -25.03
CA SER A 241 2.59 1.50 -25.84
C SER A 241 1.20 1.34 -25.21
N TRP A 242 1.14 1.13 -23.89
CA TRP A 242 -0.12 1.03 -23.18
C TRP A 242 -0.88 2.37 -23.18
N LEU A 243 -0.20 3.48 -22.92
CA LEU A 243 -0.76 4.83 -22.99
C LEU A 243 -1.38 5.12 -24.36
N ALA A 244 -0.67 4.79 -25.45
CA ALA A 244 -1.16 4.98 -26.82
C ALA A 244 -2.39 4.12 -27.16
N SER A 245 -2.61 3.03 -26.43
CA SER A 245 -3.73 2.08 -26.64
C SER A 245 -4.96 2.34 -25.75
N LEU A 246 -4.96 3.42 -24.95
CA LEU A 246 -6.08 3.72 -24.04
C LEU A 246 -7.33 4.24 -24.78
N ASP A 247 -7.12 4.96 -25.89
CA ASP A 247 -8.19 5.64 -26.65
C ASP A 247 -8.59 4.90 -27.95
N SER A 248 -8.00 3.73 -28.21
CA SER A 248 -8.19 2.93 -29.43
C SER A 248 -9.04 1.69 -29.20
#